data_AF-A0A662EAD1-F1
#
_entry.id   AF-A0A662EAD1-F1
#
_cell.length_a   1.000
_cell.length_b   1.000
_cell.length_c   1.000
_cell.angle_alpha   90.00
_cell.angle_beta   90.00
_cell.angle_gamma   90.00
#
_symmetry.space_group_name_H-M   'P 1'
#
loop_
_entity.id
_entity.type
_entity.pdbx_description
1 polymer ?
#
loop_
_entity_poly.entity_id
_entity_poly.type
_entity_poly.pdbx_seq_one_letter_code
_entity_poly.pdbx_strand_id
1 'polypeptide(L)'
;MRKAVLFVAVTAIIVGSALPVLAVSSDCEDCHATISPLMVKDFNRGVMSKTMTCADCHGEEHTSADDVEKAKLPTIATCQACHEEQAEQYLAGKHAKGLLAIEVLPFTHGQPDAYIEGQKGCGGCHTLGMLDESARKSEGRQYHKYGMDCQNCHTRHAFSKAEAQEPEACRTCHMGFDHPQWEMWSSSKHGVAYLLDREAHRGPTCQDCHMAEGDHRVRTPWGFLGVRLPEEDEEWMGYRATILMGLGVLDAEGQPTPLLDVVVAGDMARLDAESFNAERKRITDVCAKCHSPSYVDANIANADKMLKEADKLFAEAITIIKDLRKDGVITVKEGNGVYPQLLSFYEVDTKVEQILYEMFMDHRMKTFMGAFHINPDYTTWYGYAKMKKDLVEIKELDHHMRAAFEAEKAS
;
A
#
# COMPACT_ATOMS: atom_id res chain seq x y z
N MET A 1 -27.40 81.02 -12.22
CA MET A 1 -26.50 80.44 -13.24
C MET A 1 -25.30 79.79 -12.56
N ARG A 2 -25.30 78.47 -12.39
CA ARG A 2 -24.09 77.67 -12.09
C ARG A 2 -24.18 76.39 -12.92
N LYS A 3 -23.27 76.24 -13.87
CA LYS A 3 -23.19 75.15 -14.83
C LYS A 3 -22.63 73.91 -14.12
N ALA A 4 -23.32 72.78 -14.22
CA ALA A 4 -22.80 71.47 -13.82
C ALA A 4 -21.88 70.94 -14.93
N VAL A 5 -20.66 70.57 -14.58
CA VAL A 5 -19.69 69.91 -15.46
C VAL A 5 -19.76 68.42 -15.15
N LEU A 6 -20.21 67.62 -16.11
CA LEU A 6 -20.29 66.17 -16.04
C LEU A 6 -18.92 65.60 -16.48
N PHE A 7 -18.19 64.96 -15.56
CA PHE A 7 -16.98 64.21 -15.89
C PHE A 7 -17.38 62.78 -16.26
N VAL A 8 -17.21 62.41 -17.53
CA VAL A 8 -17.35 61.02 -18.01
C VAL A 8 -15.99 60.36 -17.89
N ALA A 9 -15.85 59.43 -16.95
CA ALA A 9 -14.67 58.57 -16.84
C ALA A 9 -14.80 57.44 -17.88
N VAL A 10 -13.90 57.42 -18.86
CA VAL A 10 -13.75 56.33 -19.82
C VAL A 10 -12.87 55.26 -19.18
N THR A 11 -13.48 54.17 -18.72
CA THR A 11 -12.76 52.99 -18.24
C THR A 11 -12.32 52.17 -19.44
N ALA A 12 -11.03 52.21 -19.78
CA ALA A 12 -10.44 51.33 -20.78
C ALA A 12 -10.31 49.91 -20.21
N ILE A 13 -11.19 49.00 -20.64
CA ILE A 13 -11.07 47.58 -20.34
C ILE A 13 -9.97 47.01 -21.24
N ILE A 14 -8.79 46.77 -20.67
CA ILE A 14 -7.75 45.95 -21.31
C ILE A 14 -8.18 44.50 -21.16
N VAL A 15 -8.87 43.98 -22.18
CA VAL A 15 -9.09 42.53 -22.33
C VAL A 15 -7.76 41.92 -22.76
N GLY A 16 -6.99 41.41 -21.81
CA GLY A 16 -5.88 40.52 -22.10
C GLY A 16 -6.46 39.22 -22.69
N SER A 17 -6.40 39.08 -24.01
CA SER A 17 -6.71 37.84 -24.70
C SER A 17 -5.68 36.78 -24.32
N ALA A 18 -6.02 35.97 -23.31
CA ALA A 18 -5.44 34.65 -23.16
C ALA A 18 -5.87 33.84 -24.39
N LEU A 19 -4.96 33.65 -25.35
CA LEU A 19 -5.17 32.69 -26.43
C LEU A 19 -5.36 31.31 -25.77
N PRO A 20 -6.45 30.58 -26.08
CA PRO A 20 -6.53 29.19 -25.67
C PRO A 20 -5.40 28.46 -26.39
N VAL A 21 -4.47 27.90 -25.63
CA VAL A 21 -3.50 26.95 -26.17
C VAL A 21 -4.33 25.75 -26.62
N LEU A 22 -4.54 25.65 -27.94
CA LEU A 22 -5.29 24.55 -28.55
C LEU A 22 -4.47 23.25 -28.42
N ALA A 23 -5.15 22.15 -28.08
CA ALA A 23 -4.55 20.82 -28.06
C ALA A 23 -3.98 20.47 -29.44
N VAL A 24 -2.93 19.63 -29.47
CA VAL A 24 -2.36 19.13 -30.73
C VAL A 24 -3.32 18.10 -31.33
N SER A 25 -4.12 18.51 -32.31
CA SER A 25 -5.05 17.61 -33.02
C SER A 25 -4.26 16.51 -33.76
N SER A 26 -4.79 15.28 -33.70
CA SER A 26 -4.25 14.09 -34.38
C SER A 26 -5.37 13.24 -34.96
N ASP A 27 -5.06 12.44 -35.98
CA ASP A 27 -6.01 11.49 -36.59
C ASP A 27 -6.58 10.51 -35.53
N CYS A 28 -5.77 10.17 -34.52
CA CYS A 28 -6.19 9.38 -33.38
C CYS A 28 -7.31 10.08 -32.60
N GLU A 29 -7.12 11.36 -32.23
CA GLU A 29 -8.11 12.15 -31.49
C GLU A 29 -9.40 12.35 -32.28
N ASP A 30 -9.30 12.65 -33.58
CA ASP A 30 -10.47 12.88 -34.44
C ASP A 30 -11.36 11.63 -34.53
N CYS A 31 -10.75 10.45 -34.69
CA CYS A 31 -11.47 9.17 -34.70
C CYS A 31 -12.02 8.82 -33.30
N HIS A 32 -11.18 8.90 -32.26
CA HIS A 32 -11.56 8.52 -30.90
C HIS A 32 -12.52 9.52 -30.24
N ALA A 33 -12.65 10.74 -30.75
CA ALA A 33 -13.69 11.67 -30.33
C ALA A 33 -15.11 11.11 -30.62
N THR A 34 -15.23 10.20 -31.58
CA THR A 34 -16.49 9.51 -31.88
C THR A 34 -16.63 8.19 -31.12
N ILE A 35 -15.55 7.39 -31.06
CA ILE A 35 -15.59 6.01 -30.52
C ILE A 35 -15.44 5.98 -28.99
N SER A 36 -14.54 6.80 -28.44
CA SER A 36 -14.24 6.88 -27.01
C SER A 36 -14.15 8.34 -26.55
N PRO A 37 -15.23 9.15 -26.70
CA PRO A 37 -15.20 10.60 -26.51
C PRO A 37 -14.70 11.03 -25.14
N LEU A 38 -14.98 10.23 -24.11
CA LEU A 38 -14.54 10.53 -22.76
C LEU A 38 -13.04 10.38 -22.57
N MET A 39 -12.36 9.47 -23.29
CA MET A 39 -10.91 9.33 -23.21
C MET A 39 -10.21 10.54 -23.85
N VAL A 40 -10.69 10.99 -25.01
CA VAL A 40 -10.18 12.20 -25.67
C VAL A 40 -10.42 13.44 -24.81
N LYS A 41 -11.62 13.56 -24.23
CA LYS A 41 -11.92 14.64 -23.28
C LYS A 41 -10.98 14.60 -22.07
N ASP A 42 -10.68 13.40 -21.56
CA ASP A 42 -9.82 13.22 -20.40
C ASP A 42 -8.36 13.57 -20.70
N PHE A 43 -7.84 13.15 -21.85
CA PHE A 43 -6.51 13.53 -22.32
C PHE A 43 -6.40 15.05 -22.50
N ASN A 44 -7.41 15.66 -23.11
CA ASN A 44 -7.42 17.10 -23.40
C ASN A 44 -7.57 18.00 -22.17
N ARG A 45 -7.98 17.48 -21.00
CA ARG A 45 -7.85 18.22 -19.72
C ARG A 45 -6.46 18.09 -19.08
N GLY A 46 -5.66 17.11 -19.49
CA GLY A 46 -4.30 16.90 -19.02
C GLY A 46 -3.30 17.92 -19.57
N VAL A 47 -2.13 18.03 -18.95
CA VAL A 47 -1.07 18.95 -19.41
C VAL A 47 -0.34 18.43 -20.65
N MET A 48 -0.31 17.11 -20.85
CA MET A 48 0.41 16.47 -21.96
C MET A 48 -0.21 16.77 -23.32
N SER A 49 -1.53 16.96 -23.42
CA SER A 49 -2.23 17.29 -24.68
C SER A 49 -1.78 18.60 -25.33
N LYS A 50 -1.07 19.45 -24.58
CA LYS A 50 -0.50 20.70 -25.09
C LYS A 50 0.69 20.49 -26.00
N THR A 51 1.38 19.35 -25.88
CA THR A 51 2.64 19.07 -26.58
C THR A 51 2.73 17.65 -27.14
N MET A 52 1.80 16.78 -26.78
CA MET A 52 1.77 15.36 -27.15
C MET A 52 0.39 15.00 -27.70
N THR A 53 0.37 13.89 -28.41
CA THR A 53 -0.79 13.23 -29.01
C THR A 53 -0.93 11.81 -28.45
N CYS A 54 -1.96 11.08 -28.85
CA CYS A 54 -2.14 9.68 -28.45
C CYS A 54 -0.95 8.79 -28.90
N ALA A 55 -0.37 9.09 -30.06
CA ALA A 55 0.68 8.28 -30.69
C ALA A 55 2.00 8.30 -29.90
N ASP A 56 2.29 9.37 -29.16
CA ASP A 56 3.50 9.47 -28.33
C ASP A 56 3.56 8.39 -27.24
N CYS A 57 2.40 7.90 -26.80
CA CYS A 57 2.29 6.82 -25.82
C CYS A 57 1.91 5.47 -26.46
N HIS A 58 1.04 5.49 -27.48
CA HIS A 58 0.42 4.28 -28.04
C HIS A 58 1.00 3.85 -29.40
N GLY A 59 1.95 4.61 -29.96
CA GLY A 59 2.49 4.39 -31.29
C GLY A 59 1.51 4.74 -32.41
N GLU A 60 1.96 4.52 -33.66
CA GLU A 60 1.24 4.91 -34.88
C GLU A 60 0.77 3.71 -35.72
N GLU A 61 1.07 2.47 -35.29
CA GLU A 61 0.84 1.29 -36.12
C GLU A 61 -0.65 0.89 -36.21
N HIS A 62 -1.47 1.32 -35.25
CA HIS A 62 -2.92 1.14 -35.28
C HIS A 62 -3.57 2.27 -36.09
N THR A 63 -4.34 1.88 -37.12
CA THR A 63 -4.96 2.83 -38.06
C THR A 63 -6.42 2.53 -38.37
N SER A 64 -6.95 1.37 -37.94
CA SER A 64 -8.33 0.97 -38.21
C SER A 64 -8.87 -0.01 -37.17
N ALA A 65 -10.20 -0.20 -37.12
CA ALA A 65 -10.84 -1.14 -36.19
C ALA A 65 -10.32 -2.59 -36.28
N ASP A 66 -9.73 -2.98 -37.43
CA ASP A 66 -9.21 -4.34 -37.65
C ASP A 66 -7.79 -4.56 -37.11
N ASP A 67 -7.11 -3.51 -36.63
CA ASP A 67 -5.71 -3.60 -36.16
C ASP A 67 -5.45 -2.98 -34.78
N VAL A 68 -6.46 -2.95 -33.91
CA VAL A 68 -6.38 -2.45 -32.52
C VAL A 68 -5.22 -3.05 -31.71
N GLU A 69 -4.85 -4.31 -31.96
CA GLU A 69 -3.75 -4.97 -31.23
C GLU A 69 -2.36 -4.43 -31.61
N LYS A 70 -2.24 -3.60 -32.66
CA LYS A 70 -1.00 -2.89 -32.99
C LYS A 70 -0.78 -1.63 -32.15
N ALA A 71 -1.79 -1.19 -31.39
CA ALA A 71 -1.61 -0.10 -30.43
C ALA A 71 -0.72 -0.56 -29.28
N LYS A 72 0.31 0.22 -28.97
CA LYS A 72 1.19 -0.03 -27.83
C LYS A 72 0.48 0.28 -26.53
N LEU A 73 0.72 -0.53 -25.52
CA LEU A 73 0.22 -0.30 -24.17
C LEU A 73 1.39 0.21 -23.32
N PRO A 74 1.35 1.48 -22.88
CA PRO A 74 2.45 2.09 -22.14
C PRO A 74 2.94 1.24 -20.97
N THR A 75 4.22 1.37 -20.65
CA THR A 75 4.88 0.77 -19.48
C THR A 75 5.66 1.84 -18.73
N ILE A 76 6.32 1.50 -17.62
CA ILE A 76 7.20 2.47 -16.94
C ILE A 76 8.28 3.00 -17.88
N ALA A 77 8.79 2.18 -18.81
CA ALA A 77 9.78 2.58 -19.80
C ALA A 77 9.26 3.69 -20.74
N THR A 78 7.97 3.67 -21.08
CA THR A 78 7.33 4.73 -21.87
C THR A 78 7.39 6.07 -21.14
N CYS A 79 7.10 6.06 -19.83
CA CYS A 79 7.11 7.26 -19.00
C CYS A 79 8.54 7.73 -18.69
N GLN A 80 9.46 6.80 -18.45
CA GLN A 80 10.86 7.07 -18.10
C GLN A 80 11.59 7.88 -19.17
N ALA A 81 11.20 7.76 -20.45
CA ALA A 81 11.77 8.55 -21.53
C ALA A 81 11.65 10.07 -21.33
N CYS A 82 10.65 10.53 -20.56
CA CYS A 82 10.43 11.95 -20.24
C CYS A 82 10.49 12.24 -18.73
N HIS A 83 10.28 11.23 -17.88
CA HIS A 83 10.17 11.34 -16.42
C HIS A 83 11.19 10.43 -15.71
N GLU A 84 12.46 10.55 -16.09
CA GLU A 84 13.54 9.68 -15.63
C GLU A 84 13.64 9.65 -14.09
N GLU A 85 13.67 10.82 -13.44
CA GLU A 85 13.78 10.92 -11.98
C GLU A 85 12.61 10.24 -11.25
N GLN A 86 11.37 10.51 -11.67
CA GLN A 86 10.19 9.92 -11.03
C GLN A 86 10.12 8.41 -11.27
N ALA A 87 10.53 7.93 -12.46
CA ALA A 87 10.59 6.51 -12.77
C ALA A 87 11.66 5.80 -11.93
N GLU A 88 12.86 6.38 -11.78
CA GLU A 88 13.93 5.83 -10.93
C GLU A 88 13.48 5.74 -9.46
N GLN A 89 12.85 6.80 -8.94
CA GLN A 89 12.29 6.79 -7.59
C GLN A 89 11.20 5.72 -7.44
N TYR A 90 10.27 5.61 -8.39
CA TYR A 90 9.23 4.58 -8.37
C TYR A 90 9.82 3.16 -8.35
N LEU A 91 10.79 2.89 -9.22
CA LEU A 91 11.46 1.59 -9.34
C LEU A 91 12.28 1.22 -8.10
N ALA A 92 12.84 2.22 -7.40
CA ALA A 92 13.48 2.03 -6.10
C ALA A 92 12.46 1.86 -4.94
N GLY A 93 11.18 2.13 -5.20
CA GLY A 93 10.08 2.08 -4.25
C GLY A 93 9.45 0.72 -4.07
N LYS A 94 8.56 0.61 -3.07
CA LYS A 94 7.86 -0.65 -2.78
C LYS A 94 6.73 -0.96 -3.78
N HIS A 95 6.09 0.07 -4.33
CA HIS A 95 5.02 -0.13 -5.31
C HIS A 95 5.50 -0.85 -6.58
N ALA A 96 6.75 -0.63 -7.03
CA ALA A 96 7.33 -1.37 -8.15
C ALA A 96 7.51 -2.88 -7.87
N LYS A 97 7.39 -3.30 -6.60
CA LYS A 97 7.52 -4.69 -6.15
C LYS A 97 6.16 -5.33 -5.82
N GLY A 98 5.06 -4.67 -6.16
CA GLY A 98 3.71 -5.07 -5.75
C GLY A 98 3.33 -6.50 -6.15
N LEU A 99 3.67 -6.91 -7.38
CA LEU A 99 3.32 -8.25 -7.89
C LEU A 99 4.19 -9.32 -7.24
N LEU A 100 5.49 -9.07 -7.15
CA LEU A 100 6.43 -9.95 -6.46
C LEU A 100 5.95 -10.23 -5.03
N ALA A 101 5.41 -9.23 -4.33
CA ALA A 101 4.94 -9.36 -2.96
C ALA A 101 3.81 -10.39 -2.79
N ILE A 102 3.03 -10.70 -3.83
CA ILE A 102 1.97 -11.71 -3.78
C ILE A 102 2.38 -13.03 -4.43
N GLU A 103 3.12 -13.04 -5.55
CA GLU A 103 3.47 -14.28 -6.27
C GLU A 103 4.30 -15.26 -5.43
N VAL A 104 5.06 -14.73 -4.49
CA VAL A 104 5.98 -15.48 -3.62
C VAL A 104 5.32 -16.04 -2.36
N LEU A 105 4.06 -15.69 -2.07
CA LEU A 105 3.39 -16.14 -0.85
C LEU A 105 2.89 -17.59 -1.02
N PRO A 106 3.02 -18.44 0.02
CA PRO A 106 2.45 -19.79 0.01
C PRO A 106 0.96 -19.81 -0.33
N PHE A 107 0.22 -18.81 0.15
CA PHE A 107 -1.21 -18.61 -0.13
C PHE A 107 -1.53 -18.57 -1.63
N THR A 108 -0.70 -17.94 -2.45
CA THR A 108 -1.00 -17.57 -3.84
C THR A 108 -1.14 -18.77 -4.78
N HIS A 109 -0.37 -19.83 -4.55
CA HIS A 109 -0.30 -21.00 -5.45
C HIS A 109 -1.60 -21.83 -5.51
N GLY A 110 -2.52 -21.61 -4.56
CA GLY A 110 -3.82 -22.31 -4.50
C GLY A 110 -5.01 -21.45 -4.91
N GLN A 111 -4.80 -20.19 -5.30
CA GLN A 111 -5.90 -19.25 -5.55
C GLN A 111 -6.33 -19.22 -7.02
N PRO A 112 -7.58 -18.81 -7.32
CA PRO A 112 -8.04 -18.68 -8.71
C PRO A 112 -7.23 -17.66 -9.52
N ASP A 113 -6.96 -17.96 -10.79
CA ASP A 113 -6.25 -17.04 -11.69
C ASP A 113 -6.93 -15.67 -11.73
N ALA A 114 -8.26 -15.61 -11.83
CA ALA A 114 -9.00 -14.34 -11.83
C ALA A 114 -8.82 -13.48 -10.56
N TYR A 115 -8.39 -14.09 -9.45
CA TYR A 115 -8.16 -13.44 -8.16
C TYR A 115 -6.72 -12.90 -8.01
N ILE A 116 -5.73 -13.69 -8.43
CA ILE A 116 -4.30 -13.32 -8.36
C ILE A 116 -3.87 -12.56 -9.62
N GLU A 117 -4.06 -13.19 -10.77
CA GLU A 117 -3.66 -12.71 -12.07
C GLU A 117 -4.72 -11.79 -12.67
N GLY A 118 -6.00 -12.05 -12.41
CA GLY A 118 -7.08 -11.16 -12.76
C GLY A 118 -7.18 -9.99 -11.80
N GLN A 119 -7.69 -8.86 -12.29
CA GLN A 119 -7.96 -7.68 -11.48
C GLN A 119 -9.26 -7.80 -10.64
N LYS A 120 -9.61 -9.00 -10.17
CA LYS A 120 -10.84 -9.26 -9.38
C LYS A 120 -10.57 -9.59 -7.91
N GLY A 121 -9.31 -9.69 -7.50
CA GLY A 121 -8.87 -9.91 -6.12
C GLY A 121 -7.58 -9.16 -5.81
N CYS A 122 -6.59 -9.85 -5.26
CA CYS A 122 -5.25 -9.31 -4.99
C CYS A 122 -4.66 -8.60 -6.22
N GLY A 123 -4.83 -9.18 -7.42
CA GLY A 123 -4.34 -8.61 -8.67
C GLY A 123 -4.92 -7.24 -9.02
N GLY A 124 -6.07 -6.86 -8.45
CA GLY A 124 -6.64 -5.53 -8.64
C GLY A 124 -5.79 -4.41 -8.04
N CYS A 125 -5.03 -4.71 -6.99
CA CYS A 125 -4.16 -3.76 -6.30
C CYS A 125 -2.66 -4.05 -6.49
N HIS A 126 -2.28 -5.33 -6.55
CA HIS A 126 -0.88 -5.75 -6.51
C HIS A 126 -0.23 -5.93 -7.88
N THR A 127 -0.97 -5.81 -8.97
CA THR A 127 -0.43 -5.94 -10.34
C THR A 127 0.36 -4.68 -10.75
N LEU A 128 1.50 -4.49 -10.11
CA LEU A 128 2.43 -3.38 -10.28
C LEU A 128 3.80 -3.91 -10.72
N GLY A 129 4.76 -3.04 -11.02
CA GLY A 129 6.12 -3.43 -11.41
C GLY A 129 6.22 -3.86 -12.88
N MET A 130 5.44 -3.25 -13.77
CA MET A 130 5.51 -3.53 -15.20
C MET A 130 6.64 -2.75 -15.86
N LEU A 131 7.80 -3.40 -15.99
CA LEU A 131 9.02 -2.79 -16.53
C LEU A 131 8.93 -2.54 -18.05
N ASP A 132 8.50 -3.54 -18.81
CA ASP A 132 8.43 -3.47 -20.27
C ASP A 132 7.33 -4.39 -20.84
N GLU A 133 7.14 -4.34 -22.16
CA GLU A 133 6.08 -5.09 -22.85
C GLU A 133 6.19 -6.61 -22.70
N SER A 134 7.40 -7.15 -22.49
CA SER A 134 7.60 -8.58 -22.27
C SER A 134 6.92 -9.07 -21.00
N ALA A 135 6.78 -8.20 -19.98
CA ALA A 135 6.04 -8.52 -18.76
C ALA A 135 4.57 -8.87 -19.06
N ARG A 136 3.98 -8.33 -20.14
CA ARG A 136 2.60 -8.66 -20.56
C ARG A 136 2.46 -10.06 -21.18
N LYS A 137 3.58 -10.71 -21.53
CA LYS A 137 3.62 -12.02 -22.18
C LYS A 137 3.69 -13.18 -21.19
N SER A 138 3.77 -12.92 -19.88
CA SER A 138 3.63 -14.00 -18.90
C SER A 138 2.21 -14.54 -18.88
N GLU A 139 2.07 -15.81 -18.50
CA GLU A 139 0.76 -16.48 -18.42
C GLU A 139 -0.20 -15.69 -17.52
N GLY A 140 0.26 -15.17 -16.37
CA GLY A 140 -0.60 -14.36 -15.50
C GLY A 140 -0.90 -12.94 -15.97
N ARG A 141 -0.05 -12.33 -16.79
CA ARG A 141 -0.32 -10.98 -17.31
C ARG A 141 -1.24 -10.95 -18.54
N GLN A 142 -1.54 -12.12 -19.13
CA GLN A 142 -2.52 -12.22 -20.23
C GLN A 142 -3.94 -11.76 -19.80
N TYR A 143 -4.28 -11.91 -18.51
CA TYR A 143 -5.60 -11.60 -17.97
C TYR A 143 -5.84 -10.12 -17.62
N HIS A 144 -4.80 -9.28 -17.65
CA HIS A 144 -4.89 -7.85 -17.30
C HIS A 144 -4.07 -6.94 -18.22
N LYS A 145 -4.14 -7.20 -19.53
CA LYS A 145 -3.28 -6.55 -20.54
C LYS A 145 -3.29 -5.02 -20.55
N TYR A 146 -4.24 -4.32 -19.91
CA TYR A 146 -4.39 -2.86 -19.94
C TYR A 146 -3.86 -2.12 -18.68
N GLY A 147 -3.21 -2.83 -17.74
CA GLY A 147 -2.59 -2.23 -16.55
C GLY A 147 -1.27 -1.51 -16.86
N MET A 148 -0.97 -0.44 -16.12
CA MET A 148 0.29 0.31 -16.15
C MET A 148 0.48 1.00 -14.79
N ASP A 149 1.71 1.07 -14.31
CA ASP A 149 2.05 1.47 -12.95
C ASP A 149 1.83 2.96 -12.64
N CYS A 150 2.18 3.86 -13.57
CA CYS A 150 2.12 5.30 -13.27
C CYS A 150 0.69 5.84 -13.24
N GLN A 151 -0.33 5.09 -13.66
CA GLN A 151 -1.71 5.60 -13.64
C GLN A 151 -2.40 5.42 -12.28
N ASN A 152 -1.76 4.80 -11.30
CA ASN A 152 -2.44 4.38 -10.06
C ASN A 152 -2.80 5.55 -9.15
N CYS A 153 -2.03 6.64 -9.15
CA CYS A 153 -2.33 7.84 -8.36
C CYS A 153 -2.89 8.98 -9.21
N HIS A 154 -2.24 9.29 -10.34
CA HIS A 154 -2.75 10.23 -11.33
C HIS A 154 -3.35 9.45 -12.51
N THR A 155 -4.66 9.23 -12.43
CA THR A 155 -5.36 8.32 -13.35
C THR A 155 -5.26 8.74 -14.80
N ARG A 156 -5.19 7.75 -15.70
CA ARG A 156 -5.32 7.97 -17.15
C ARG A 156 -6.72 8.55 -17.47
N HIS A 157 -6.89 9.38 -18.48
CA HIS A 157 -5.89 9.89 -19.43
C HIS A 157 -5.47 11.34 -19.14
N ALA A 158 -5.99 11.95 -18.07
CA ALA A 158 -5.58 13.29 -17.67
C ALA A 158 -4.19 13.35 -17.02
N PHE A 159 -3.79 12.28 -16.31
CA PHE A 159 -2.56 12.21 -15.53
C PHE A 159 -2.36 13.46 -14.66
N SER A 160 -3.44 13.86 -13.96
CA SER A 160 -3.48 15.11 -13.22
C SER A 160 -2.67 15.01 -11.92
N LYS A 161 -1.61 15.83 -11.81
CA LYS A 161 -0.87 16.01 -10.56
C LYS A 161 -1.80 16.45 -9.42
N ALA A 162 -2.76 17.34 -9.71
CA ALA A 162 -3.69 17.82 -8.69
C ALA A 162 -4.55 16.66 -8.15
N GLU A 163 -5.03 15.75 -9.00
CA GLU A 163 -5.76 14.56 -8.55
C GLU A 163 -4.88 13.63 -7.72
N ALA A 164 -3.61 13.43 -8.13
CA ALA A 164 -2.67 12.61 -7.38
C ALA A 164 -2.22 13.21 -6.04
N GLN A 165 -2.41 14.51 -5.82
CA GLN A 165 -2.10 15.17 -4.54
C GLN A 165 -3.26 15.08 -3.52
N GLU A 166 -4.44 14.66 -3.96
CA GLU A 166 -5.58 14.43 -3.09
C GLU A 166 -5.48 13.04 -2.42
N PRO A 167 -5.78 12.91 -1.12
CA PRO A 167 -5.62 11.67 -0.37
C PRO A 167 -6.54 10.54 -0.88
N GLU A 168 -7.63 10.87 -1.58
CA GLU A 168 -8.50 9.90 -2.23
C GLU A 168 -7.81 9.05 -3.30
N ALA A 169 -6.70 9.52 -3.89
CA ALA A 169 -5.91 8.74 -4.84
C ALA A 169 -5.35 7.46 -4.21
N CYS A 170 -5.13 7.43 -2.89
CA CYS A 170 -4.59 6.28 -2.17
C CYS A 170 -5.69 5.28 -1.74
N ARG A 171 -6.93 5.75 -1.56
CA ARG A 171 -7.98 5.00 -0.84
C ARG A 171 -8.44 3.74 -1.57
N THR A 172 -8.23 3.64 -2.89
CA THR A 172 -8.64 2.48 -3.69
C THR A 172 -7.93 1.20 -3.25
N CYS A 173 -6.70 1.32 -2.73
CA CYS A 173 -5.89 0.20 -2.28
C CYS A 173 -5.64 0.25 -0.77
N HIS A 174 -5.43 1.43 -0.21
CA HIS A 174 -5.07 1.61 1.20
C HIS A 174 -6.31 1.77 2.09
N MET A 175 -7.09 0.70 2.20
CA MET A 175 -8.37 0.66 2.93
C MET A 175 -8.65 -0.72 3.55
N GLY A 176 -9.72 -0.83 4.33
CA GLY A 176 -10.38 -2.11 4.59
C GLY A 176 -9.77 -2.98 5.70
N PHE A 177 -9.57 -4.27 5.39
CA PHE A 177 -9.34 -5.31 6.40
C PHE A 177 -7.95 -5.21 7.03
N ASP A 178 -6.90 -5.24 6.20
CA ASP A 178 -5.52 -5.44 6.64
C ASP A 178 -4.69 -4.17 6.75
N HIS A 179 -5.03 -3.13 6.00
CA HIS A 179 -4.35 -1.85 6.07
C HIS A 179 -5.30 -0.67 5.82
N PRO A 180 -6.24 -0.40 6.75
CA PRO A 180 -7.22 0.70 6.64
C PRO A 180 -6.62 2.09 6.88
N GLN A 181 -5.59 2.43 6.11
CA GLN A 181 -4.83 3.67 6.27
C GLN A 181 -5.68 4.88 5.87
N TRP A 182 -6.56 4.75 4.87
CA TRP A 182 -7.55 5.78 4.55
C TRP A 182 -8.47 6.07 5.73
N GLU A 183 -9.03 5.03 6.37
CA GLU A 183 -9.95 5.19 7.48
C GLU A 183 -9.24 5.76 8.71
N MET A 184 -8.02 5.30 8.99
CA MET A 184 -7.17 5.84 10.06
C MET A 184 -6.84 7.31 9.83
N TRP A 185 -6.40 7.67 8.62
CA TRP A 185 -6.07 9.06 8.28
C TRP A 185 -7.32 9.95 8.30
N SER A 186 -8.38 9.57 7.60
CA SER A 186 -9.59 10.40 7.41
C SER A 186 -10.33 10.69 8.72
N SER A 187 -10.24 9.78 9.70
CA SER A 187 -10.79 9.97 11.04
C SER A 187 -9.78 10.47 12.09
N SER A 188 -8.51 10.65 11.73
CA SER A 188 -7.50 11.32 12.57
C SER A 188 -7.70 12.84 12.60
N LYS A 189 -6.99 13.54 13.49
CA LYS A 189 -6.97 15.01 13.48
C LYS A 189 -6.36 15.59 12.21
N HIS A 190 -5.39 14.91 11.59
CA HIS A 190 -4.81 15.34 10.31
C HIS A 190 -5.85 15.30 9.19
N GLY A 191 -6.50 14.15 8.99
CA GLY A 191 -7.51 14.01 7.95
C GLY A 191 -8.73 14.90 8.17
N VAL A 192 -9.23 14.98 9.42
CA VAL A 192 -10.36 15.88 9.72
C VAL A 192 -10.00 17.35 9.50
N ALA A 193 -8.79 17.79 9.88
CA ALA A 193 -8.38 19.18 9.65
C ALA A 193 -8.26 19.52 8.16
N TYR A 194 -7.74 18.60 7.35
CA TYR A 194 -7.66 18.72 5.90
C TYR A 194 -9.06 18.74 5.25
N LEU A 195 -9.93 17.79 5.61
CA LEU A 195 -11.26 17.66 5.02
C LEU A 195 -12.21 18.82 5.36
N LEU A 196 -12.03 19.44 6.53
CA LEU A 196 -12.82 20.61 6.94
C LEU A 196 -12.49 21.86 6.10
N ASP A 197 -11.24 21.98 5.64
CA ASP A 197 -10.77 23.12 4.87
C ASP A 197 -9.56 22.72 4.01
N ARG A 198 -9.87 22.20 2.81
CA ARG A 198 -8.84 21.72 1.87
C ARG A 198 -7.98 22.87 1.34
N GLU A 199 -8.56 24.05 1.16
CA GLU A 199 -7.83 25.22 0.64
C GLU A 199 -6.78 25.71 1.64
N ALA A 200 -7.12 25.72 2.94
CA ALA A 200 -6.16 26.09 3.98
C ALA A 200 -5.12 25.01 4.28
N HIS A 201 -5.31 23.77 3.80
CA HIS A 201 -4.38 22.64 3.96
C HIS A 201 -3.88 22.46 5.41
N ARG A 202 -4.80 22.55 6.38
CA ARG A 202 -4.45 22.59 7.81
C ARG A 202 -3.97 21.26 8.40
N GLY A 203 -4.17 20.16 7.69
CA GLY A 203 -3.67 18.84 8.05
C GLY A 203 -2.96 18.21 6.86
N PRO A 204 -1.92 17.39 7.09
CA PRO A 204 -1.20 16.73 6.01
C PRO A 204 -2.07 15.67 5.31
N THR A 205 -1.91 15.52 3.99
CA THR A 205 -2.42 14.40 3.19
C THR A 205 -1.49 13.18 3.31
N CYS A 206 -1.87 12.07 2.67
CA CYS A 206 -1.01 10.89 2.54
C CYS A 206 0.33 11.26 1.86
N GLN A 207 0.23 12.08 0.81
CA GLN A 207 1.32 12.50 -0.06
C GLN A 207 2.31 13.41 0.67
N ASP A 208 1.84 14.32 1.54
CA ASP A 208 2.73 15.21 2.30
C ASP A 208 3.73 14.45 3.17
N CYS A 209 3.31 13.29 3.70
CA CYS A 209 4.12 12.45 4.56
C CYS A 209 4.91 11.38 3.78
N HIS A 210 4.23 10.64 2.90
CA HIS A 210 4.82 9.46 2.26
C HIS A 210 5.51 9.76 0.92
N MET A 211 5.18 10.88 0.29
CA MET A 211 5.75 11.37 -0.97
C MET A 211 6.28 12.80 -0.79
N ALA A 212 6.85 13.08 0.39
CA ALA A 212 7.41 14.38 0.71
C ALA A 212 8.36 14.85 -0.40
N GLU A 213 8.23 16.12 -0.79
CA GLU A 213 9.01 16.73 -1.88
C GLU A 213 8.76 16.13 -3.27
N GLY A 214 7.71 15.30 -3.42
CA GLY A 214 7.37 14.63 -4.67
C GLY A 214 8.13 13.33 -4.90
N ASP A 215 8.76 12.75 -3.88
CA ASP A 215 9.48 11.48 -3.96
C ASP A 215 8.52 10.30 -4.25
N HIS A 216 8.78 9.55 -5.33
CA HIS A 216 7.93 8.44 -5.78
C HIS A 216 8.27 7.06 -5.18
N ARG A 217 9.19 6.96 -4.22
CA ARG A 217 9.57 5.67 -3.59
C ARG A 217 8.49 5.08 -2.70
N VAL A 218 7.70 5.93 -2.03
CA VAL A 218 6.62 5.54 -1.09
C VAL A 218 7.07 4.46 -0.10
N ARG A 219 8.06 4.78 0.74
CA ARG A 219 8.62 3.86 1.74
C ARG A 219 8.29 4.30 3.17
N THR A 220 8.27 3.34 4.09
CA THR A 220 8.06 3.58 5.52
C THR A 220 9.12 2.82 6.33
N PRO A 221 9.48 3.30 7.54
CA PRO A 221 10.50 2.64 8.35
C PRO A 221 10.07 1.24 8.81
N TRP A 222 8.81 1.05 9.18
CA TRP A 222 8.32 -0.23 9.71
C TRP A 222 7.87 -1.25 8.64
N GLY A 223 7.86 -0.84 7.36
CA GLY A 223 7.35 -1.68 6.27
C GLY A 223 5.88 -2.09 6.48
N PHE A 224 5.49 -3.21 5.89
CA PHE A 224 4.13 -3.75 6.08
C PHE A 224 4.05 -4.62 7.34
N LEU A 225 5.08 -5.44 7.58
CA LEU A 225 5.05 -6.42 8.67
C LEU A 225 5.25 -5.78 10.06
N GLY A 226 5.71 -4.54 10.17
CA GLY A 226 6.01 -3.93 11.46
C GLY A 226 7.12 -4.66 12.23
N VAL A 227 8.04 -5.28 11.50
CA VAL A 227 9.19 -6.01 12.05
C VAL A 227 10.46 -5.46 11.44
N ARG A 228 11.51 -5.32 12.26
CA ARG A 228 12.87 -5.03 11.81
C ARG A 228 13.89 -5.88 12.55
N LEU A 229 15.04 -6.06 11.90
CA LEU A 229 16.25 -6.60 12.50
C LEU A 229 17.43 -5.66 12.19
N PRO A 230 18.40 -5.48 13.10
CA PRO A 230 18.38 -5.90 14.51
C PRO A 230 17.42 -5.06 15.38
N GLU A 231 17.14 -5.52 16.60
CA GLU A 231 16.43 -4.75 17.65
C GLU A 231 17.31 -4.68 18.91
N GLU A 232 17.41 -3.50 19.51
CA GLU A 232 18.25 -3.25 20.68
C GLU A 232 17.56 -3.68 21.98
N ASP A 233 16.23 -3.57 22.04
CA ASP A 233 15.44 -4.05 23.16
C ASP A 233 15.34 -5.59 23.13
N GLU A 234 16.02 -6.26 24.06
CA GLU A 234 16.11 -7.74 24.12
C GLU A 234 14.73 -8.42 24.22
N GLU A 235 13.79 -7.83 24.97
CA GLU A 235 12.43 -8.36 25.13
C GLU A 235 11.68 -8.27 23.79
N TRP A 236 11.75 -7.13 23.12
CA TRP A 236 11.11 -6.92 21.83
C TRP A 236 11.76 -7.77 20.73
N MET A 237 13.07 -7.95 20.77
CA MET A 237 13.80 -8.85 19.90
C MET A 237 13.27 -10.29 20.02
N GLY A 238 12.99 -10.75 21.25
CA GLY A 238 12.37 -12.06 21.50
C GLY A 238 10.98 -12.20 20.86
N TYR A 239 10.12 -11.18 20.99
CA TYR A 239 8.82 -11.18 20.33
C TYR A 239 8.96 -11.25 18.80
N ARG A 240 9.87 -10.46 18.22
CA ARG A 240 10.09 -10.43 16.77
C ARG A 240 10.67 -11.72 16.22
N ALA A 241 11.59 -12.36 16.93
CA ALA A 241 12.08 -13.68 16.54
C ALA A 241 10.92 -14.68 16.45
N THR A 242 10.02 -14.65 17.43
CA THR A 242 8.80 -15.49 17.43
C THR A 242 7.89 -15.19 16.25
N ILE A 243 7.69 -13.90 15.94
CA ILE A 243 6.90 -13.48 14.77
C ILE A 243 7.54 -13.95 13.46
N LEU A 244 8.85 -13.82 13.31
CA LEU A 244 9.57 -14.25 12.11
C LEU A 244 9.55 -15.78 11.93
N MET A 245 9.57 -16.56 13.03
CA MET A 245 9.33 -18.01 12.97
C MET A 245 7.89 -18.34 12.56
N GLY A 246 6.90 -17.60 13.08
CA GLY A 246 5.50 -17.74 12.66
C GLY A 246 5.23 -17.31 11.21
N LEU A 247 6.06 -16.41 10.65
CA LEU A 247 6.04 -16.07 9.22
C LEU A 247 6.80 -17.09 8.36
N GLY A 248 7.51 -18.05 8.98
CA GLY A 248 8.41 -19.00 8.31
C GLY A 248 9.67 -18.36 7.71
N VAL A 249 9.99 -17.12 8.07
CA VAL A 249 11.23 -16.42 7.66
C VAL A 249 12.43 -17.01 8.40
N LEU A 250 12.20 -17.43 9.64
CA LEU A 250 13.14 -18.22 10.43
C LEU A 250 12.56 -19.62 10.67
N ASP A 251 13.44 -20.62 10.79
CA ASP A 251 13.08 -21.96 11.24
C ASP A 251 12.95 -22.05 12.77
N ALA A 252 12.65 -23.23 13.30
CA ALA A 252 12.44 -23.44 14.74
C ALA A 252 13.71 -23.23 15.58
N GLU A 253 14.88 -23.29 14.95
CA GLU A 253 16.19 -23.03 15.52
C GLU A 253 16.61 -21.56 15.37
N GLY A 254 15.76 -20.72 14.79
CA GLY A 254 16.00 -19.31 14.55
C GLY A 254 16.93 -19.02 13.38
N GLN A 255 17.18 -19.98 12.49
CA GLN A 255 18.01 -19.80 11.31
C GLN A 255 17.16 -19.30 10.13
N PRO A 256 17.72 -18.46 9.24
CA PRO A 256 17.05 -18.02 8.02
C PRO A 256 16.58 -19.17 7.12
N THR A 257 15.36 -19.05 6.59
CA THR A 257 14.86 -19.93 5.53
C THR A 257 14.97 -19.23 4.15
N PRO A 258 14.72 -19.93 3.02
CA PRO A 258 14.64 -19.29 1.70
C PRO A 258 13.61 -18.15 1.60
N LEU A 259 12.64 -18.09 2.53
CA LEU A 259 11.65 -17.02 2.57
C LEU A 259 12.24 -15.68 3.02
N LEU A 260 13.41 -15.67 3.68
CA LEU A 260 14.12 -14.43 3.98
C LEU A 260 14.45 -13.65 2.71
N ASP A 261 14.96 -14.33 1.68
CA ASP A 261 15.33 -13.69 0.40
C ASP A 261 14.11 -13.05 -0.27
N VAL A 262 12.94 -13.67 -0.12
CA VAL A 262 11.66 -13.14 -0.59
C VAL A 262 11.26 -11.86 0.16
N VAL A 263 11.34 -11.87 1.49
CA VAL A 263 11.03 -10.71 2.34
C VAL A 263 11.96 -9.53 2.02
N VAL A 264 13.25 -9.82 1.78
CA VAL A 264 14.26 -8.86 1.34
C VAL A 264 13.89 -8.31 -0.05
N ALA A 265 13.66 -9.19 -1.03
CA ALA A 265 13.38 -8.80 -2.40
C ALA A 265 12.11 -7.93 -2.49
N GLY A 266 11.05 -8.30 -1.76
CA GLY A 266 9.79 -7.57 -1.69
C GLY A 266 9.79 -6.31 -0.81
N ASP A 267 10.92 -5.97 -0.16
CA ASP A 267 11.04 -4.83 0.77
C ASP A 267 9.95 -4.84 1.87
N MET A 268 9.57 -6.03 2.35
CA MET A 268 8.43 -6.22 3.26
C MET A 268 8.74 -5.80 4.70
N ALA A 269 10.02 -5.88 5.08
CA ALA A 269 10.59 -5.46 6.37
C ALA A 269 11.89 -4.68 6.14
N ARG A 270 12.33 -3.90 7.13
CA ARG A 270 13.68 -3.29 7.14
C ARG A 270 14.62 -4.18 7.94
N LEU A 271 15.71 -4.61 7.33
CA LEU A 271 16.62 -5.62 7.90
C LEU A 271 17.99 -5.06 8.25
N ASP A 272 18.12 -3.74 8.20
CA ASP A 272 19.30 -3.01 8.66
C ASP A 272 18.88 -1.71 9.37
N ALA A 273 19.70 -1.29 10.33
CA ALA A 273 19.42 -0.10 11.14
C ALA A 273 19.59 1.21 10.35
N GLU A 274 20.49 1.24 9.36
CA GLU A 274 20.77 2.45 8.58
C GLU A 274 19.56 2.86 7.74
N SER A 275 19.00 1.93 6.96
CA SER A 275 17.83 2.17 6.13
C SER A 275 16.59 2.50 6.94
N PHE A 276 16.41 1.82 8.09
CA PHE A 276 15.35 2.14 9.03
C PHE A 276 15.47 3.57 9.56
N ASN A 277 16.66 3.95 10.03
CA ASN A 277 16.93 5.27 10.60
C ASN A 277 16.80 6.38 9.56
N ALA A 278 17.22 6.13 8.32
CA ALA A 278 17.05 7.07 7.21
C ALA A 278 15.57 7.35 6.92
N GLU A 279 14.74 6.30 6.79
CA GLU A 279 13.30 6.46 6.58
C GLU A 279 12.59 7.08 7.79
N ARG A 280 13.00 6.69 9.00
CA ARG A 280 12.49 7.27 10.25
C ARG A 280 12.77 8.77 10.30
N LYS A 281 14.01 9.18 10.00
CA LYS A 281 14.41 10.59 9.98
C LYS A 281 13.61 11.36 8.94
N ARG A 282 13.49 10.84 7.71
CA ARG A 282 12.72 11.46 6.62
C ARG A 282 11.28 11.76 7.04
N ILE A 283 10.61 10.80 7.68
CA ILE A 283 9.24 11.00 8.18
C ILE A 283 9.21 12.03 9.32
N THR A 284 10.10 11.94 10.31
CA THR A 284 10.11 12.89 11.42
C THR A 284 10.45 14.32 11.00
N ASP A 285 11.26 14.50 9.96
CA ASP A 285 11.56 15.81 9.38
C ASP A 285 10.30 16.46 8.78
N VAL A 286 9.37 15.67 8.22
CA VAL A 286 8.05 16.17 7.78
C VAL A 286 7.25 16.64 9.00
N CYS A 287 7.19 15.85 10.06
CA CYS A 287 6.47 16.22 11.29
C CYS A 287 6.99 17.53 11.89
N ALA A 288 8.31 17.73 11.86
CA ALA A 288 8.98 18.92 12.41
C ALA A 288 8.65 20.23 11.65
N LYS A 289 8.02 20.16 10.47
CA LYS A 289 7.52 21.35 9.76
C LYS A 289 6.37 22.05 10.50
N CYS A 290 5.62 21.31 11.32
CA CYS A 290 4.43 21.81 12.01
C CYS A 290 4.43 21.58 13.53
N HIS A 291 5.28 20.68 14.03
CA HIS A 291 5.33 20.31 15.44
C HIS A 291 6.71 20.53 16.06
N SER A 292 6.76 20.75 17.38
CA SER A 292 8.04 20.84 18.09
C SER A 292 8.77 19.48 18.07
N PRO A 293 10.11 19.46 18.00
CA PRO A 293 10.88 18.21 18.02
C PRO A 293 10.51 17.29 19.19
N SER A 294 10.33 17.85 20.39
CA SER A 294 9.92 17.09 21.58
C SER A 294 8.56 16.40 21.44
N TYR A 295 7.62 17.01 20.72
CA TYR A 295 6.32 16.41 20.46
C TYR A 295 6.46 15.26 19.45
N VAL A 296 7.26 15.47 18.40
CA VAL A 296 7.54 14.43 17.40
C VAL A 296 8.19 13.22 18.07
N ASP A 297 9.30 13.41 18.79
CA ASP A 297 10.03 12.34 19.46
C ASP A 297 9.14 11.54 20.42
N ALA A 298 8.35 12.25 21.25
CA ALA A 298 7.44 11.61 22.19
C ALA A 298 6.32 10.82 21.50
N ASN A 299 5.75 11.34 20.42
CA ASN A 299 4.68 10.64 19.70
C ASN A 299 5.20 9.39 19.01
N ILE A 300 6.33 9.48 18.29
CA ILE A 300 6.82 8.28 17.61
C ILE A 300 7.31 7.23 18.61
N ALA A 301 7.95 7.63 19.72
CA ALA A 301 8.31 6.69 20.79
C ALA A 301 7.08 5.99 21.41
N ASN A 302 5.96 6.69 21.54
CA ASN A 302 4.72 6.09 22.03
C ASN A 302 4.08 5.14 21.00
N ALA A 303 4.16 5.46 19.71
CA ALA A 303 3.71 4.55 18.65
C ALA A 303 4.57 3.27 18.59
N ASP A 304 5.89 3.38 18.76
CA ASP A 304 6.79 2.23 18.85
C ASP A 304 6.44 1.33 20.06
N LYS A 305 6.10 1.92 21.22
CA LYS A 305 5.63 1.16 22.39
C LYS A 305 4.35 0.39 22.09
N MET A 306 3.40 0.98 21.37
CA MET A 306 2.17 0.28 20.99
C MET A 306 2.45 -0.90 20.06
N LEU A 307 3.41 -0.77 19.14
CA LEU A 307 3.86 -1.90 18.32
C LEU A 307 4.51 -3.00 19.17
N LYS A 308 5.35 -2.64 20.15
CA LYS A 308 5.92 -3.62 21.11
C LYS A 308 4.84 -4.35 21.91
N GLU A 309 3.82 -3.64 22.39
CA GLU A 309 2.69 -4.25 23.11
C GLU A 309 1.86 -5.18 22.22
N ALA A 310 1.67 -4.83 20.96
CA ALA A 310 0.99 -5.69 19.98
C ALA A 310 1.83 -6.96 19.70
N ASP A 311 3.14 -6.80 19.49
CA ASP A 311 4.08 -7.90 19.25
C ASP A 311 4.13 -8.88 20.41
N LYS A 312 4.04 -8.39 21.64
CA LYS A 312 3.98 -9.22 22.85
C LYS A 312 2.78 -10.18 22.82
N LEU A 313 1.57 -9.64 22.62
CA LEU A 313 0.36 -10.45 22.57
C LEU A 313 0.41 -11.45 21.40
N PHE A 314 0.93 -11.00 20.27
CA PHE A 314 1.00 -11.81 19.07
C PHE A 314 2.02 -12.95 19.19
N ALA A 315 3.20 -12.69 19.76
CA ALA A 315 4.21 -13.72 20.04
C ALA A 315 3.68 -14.77 21.04
N GLU A 316 2.89 -14.36 22.03
CA GLU A 316 2.22 -15.29 22.95
C GLU A 316 1.23 -16.20 22.20
N ALA A 317 0.39 -15.62 21.33
CA ALA A 317 -0.56 -16.38 20.52
C ALA A 317 0.15 -17.38 19.58
N ILE A 318 1.21 -16.96 18.88
CA ILE A 318 2.04 -17.83 18.03
C ILE A 318 2.60 -19.00 18.85
N THR A 319 3.08 -18.73 20.06
CA THR A 319 3.67 -19.74 20.94
C THR A 319 2.64 -20.81 21.33
N ILE A 320 1.40 -20.41 21.63
CA ILE A 320 0.30 -21.35 21.95
C ILE A 320 0.03 -22.28 20.77
N ILE A 321 -0.10 -21.75 19.55
CA ILE A 321 -0.31 -22.58 18.35
C ILE A 321 0.87 -23.52 18.12
N LYS A 322 2.10 -23.01 18.28
CA LYS A 322 3.32 -23.79 18.16
C LYS A 322 3.35 -24.96 19.14
N ASP A 323 2.94 -24.75 20.39
CA ASP A 323 2.89 -25.81 21.40
C ASP A 323 1.76 -26.82 21.11
N LEU A 324 0.58 -26.38 20.64
CA LEU A 324 -0.49 -27.28 20.20
C LEU A 324 -0.06 -28.21 19.05
N ARG A 325 0.67 -27.68 18.06
CA ARG A 325 1.24 -28.46 16.94
C ARG A 325 2.33 -29.41 17.43
N LYS A 326 3.25 -28.93 18.26
CA LYS A 326 4.34 -29.72 18.84
C LYS A 326 3.82 -30.91 19.66
N ASP A 327 2.75 -30.69 20.43
CA ASP A 327 2.17 -31.72 21.30
C ASP A 327 1.26 -32.70 20.54
N GLY A 328 1.08 -32.52 19.23
CA GLY A 328 0.24 -33.34 18.37
C GLY A 328 -1.27 -33.10 18.53
N VAL A 329 -1.66 -32.06 19.26
CA VAL A 329 -3.06 -31.65 19.43
C VAL A 329 -3.60 -31.10 18.11
N ILE A 330 -2.79 -30.33 17.39
CA ILE A 330 -3.06 -29.96 15.99
C ILE A 330 -2.27 -30.90 15.09
N THR A 331 -2.97 -31.65 14.25
CA THR A 331 -2.33 -32.48 13.22
C THR A 331 -1.80 -31.58 12.11
N VAL A 332 -0.49 -31.67 11.84
CA VAL A 332 0.15 -30.93 10.75
C VAL A 332 0.46 -31.87 9.58
N LYS A 333 0.34 -31.37 8.35
CA LYS A 333 0.75 -32.11 7.14
C LYS A 333 2.25 -32.40 7.19
N GLU A 334 2.67 -33.52 6.62
CA GLU A 334 4.09 -33.88 6.53
C GLU A 334 4.89 -32.75 5.85
N GLY A 335 6.02 -32.37 6.44
CA GLY A 335 6.86 -31.26 5.98
C GLY A 335 6.48 -29.89 6.57
N ASN A 336 5.32 -29.74 7.22
CA ASN A 336 5.00 -28.52 7.95
C ASN A 336 5.67 -28.51 9.33
N GLY A 337 6.34 -27.41 9.66
CA GLY A 337 6.99 -27.21 10.95
C GLY A 337 6.02 -26.99 12.11
N VAL A 338 6.57 -26.94 13.33
CA VAL A 338 5.78 -26.71 14.56
C VAL A 338 5.24 -25.28 14.66
N TYR A 339 5.93 -24.29 14.08
CA TYR A 339 5.42 -22.93 14.01
C TYR A 339 4.29 -22.81 12.99
N PRO A 340 3.28 -21.94 13.21
CA PRO A 340 2.31 -21.59 12.18
C PRO A 340 3.01 -21.00 10.95
N GLN A 341 2.32 -21.02 9.80
CA GLN A 341 2.77 -20.34 8.58
C GLN A 341 1.78 -19.21 8.27
N LEU A 342 2.04 -18.04 8.84
CA LEU A 342 1.16 -16.86 8.76
C LEU A 342 0.99 -16.33 7.33
N LEU A 343 1.94 -16.60 6.42
CA LEU A 343 1.83 -16.21 5.01
C LEU A 343 0.98 -17.17 4.16
N SER A 344 0.45 -18.25 4.77
CA SER A 344 -0.65 -19.04 4.18
C SER A 344 -2.02 -18.39 4.41
N PHE A 345 -2.05 -17.26 5.14
CA PHE A 345 -3.26 -16.52 5.47
C PHE A 345 -4.34 -17.39 6.14
N TYR A 346 -5.56 -17.38 5.62
CA TYR A 346 -6.70 -18.13 6.16
C TYR A 346 -6.77 -19.57 5.64
N GLU A 347 -5.80 -20.05 4.86
CA GLU A 347 -5.70 -21.44 4.39
C GLU A 347 -5.13 -22.34 5.51
N VAL A 348 -5.88 -22.45 6.60
CA VAL A 348 -5.53 -23.21 7.81
C VAL A 348 -6.66 -24.14 8.23
N ASP A 349 -6.29 -25.24 8.88
CA ASP A 349 -7.20 -26.37 9.12
C ASP A 349 -8.00 -26.25 10.43
N THR A 350 -7.64 -25.31 11.32
CA THR A 350 -8.28 -25.16 12.64
C THR A 350 -8.78 -23.74 12.91
N LYS A 351 -9.85 -23.63 13.72
CA LYS A 351 -10.41 -22.34 14.15
C LYS A 351 -9.38 -21.51 14.93
N VAL A 352 -8.57 -22.15 15.77
CA VAL A 352 -7.57 -21.45 16.60
C VAL A 352 -6.49 -20.80 15.71
N GLU A 353 -6.14 -21.43 14.59
CA GLU A 353 -5.24 -20.86 13.59
C GLU A 353 -5.89 -19.74 12.77
N GLN A 354 -7.20 -19.83 12.47
CA GLN A 354 -7.93 -18.73 11.80
C GLN A 354 -7.96 -17.47 12.68
N ILE A 355 -8.15 -17.62 13.99
CA ILE A 355 -8.10 -16.49 14.93
C ILE A 355 -6.68 -15.91 14.99
N LEU A 356 -5.64 -16.75 14.96
CA LEU A 356 -4.26 -16.25 14.88
C LEU A 356 -4.02 -15.45 13.59
N TYR A 357 -4.56 -15.90 12.46
CA TYR A 357 -4.50 -15.16 11.20
C TYR A 357 -5.22 -13.80 11.29
N GLU A 358 -6.44 -13.76 11.83
CA GLU A 358 -7.18 -12.51 12.01
C GLU A 358 -6.44 -11.56 12.97
N MET A 359 -5.88 -12.08 14.06
CA MET A 359 -5.02 -11.33 14.97
C MET A 359 -3.80 -10.73 14.25
N PHE A 360 -3.21 -11.46 13.28
CA PHE A 360 -2.07 -11.03 12.48
C PHE A 360 -2.44 -9.95 11.46
N MET A 361 -3.33 -10.28 10.51
CA MET A 361 -3.60 -9.45 9.34
C MET A 361 -4.61 -8.35 9.60
N ASP A 362 -5.51 -8.50 10.57
CA ASP A 362 -6.49 -7.45 10.92
C ASP A 362 -6.01 -6.65 12.14
N HIS A 363 -6.08 -7.28 13.32
CA HIS A 363 -6.08 -6.55 14.57
C HIS A 363 -4.69 -6.00 14.93
N ARG A 364 -3.62 -6.74 14.65
CA ARG A 364 -2.25 -6.23 14.83
C ARG A 364 -1.96 -5.08 13.88
N MET A 365 -2.31 -5.22 12.61
CA MET A 365 -2.12 -4.14 11.61
C MET A 365 -2.83 -2.86 12.05
N LYS A 366 -4.10 -2.97 12.47
CA LYS A 366 -4.87 -1.82 12.96
C LYS A 366 -4.28 -1.18 14.22
N THR A 367 -3.71 -2.00 15.11
CA THR A 367 -3.08 -1.51 16.35
C THR A 367 -1.91 -0.58 16.06
N PHE A 368 -0.89 -1.05 15.32
CA PHE A 368 0.31 -0.25 15.14
C PHE A 368 0.12 0.83 14.07
N MET A 369 -0.54 0.53 12.94
CA MET A 369 -0.77 1.53 11.90
C MET A 369 -1.67 2.66 12.42
N GLY A 370 -2.66 2.33 13.26
CA GLY A 370 -3.50 3.32 13.94
C GLY A 370 -2.66 4.25 14.84
N ALA A 371 -1.68 3.70 15.55
CA ALA A 371 -0.80 4.48 16.41
C ALA A 371 0.06 5.48 15.61
N PHE A 372 0.63 5.05 14.47
CA PHE A 372 1.42 5.94 13.59
C PHE A 372 0.58 6.96 12.83
N HIS A 373 -0.71 6.69 12.57
CA HIS A 373 -1.65 7.66 11.97
C HIS A 373 -2.40 8.50 13.02
N ILE A 374 -2.02 8.42 14.29
CA ILE A 374 -2.62 9.18 15.40
C ILE A 374 -4.14 8.95 15.46
N ASN A 375 -4.56 7.70 15.29
CA ASN A 375 -5.93 7.27 15.34
C ASN A 375 -6.19 6.37 16.57
N PRO A 376 -6.67 6.92 17.69
CA PRO A 376 -6.85 6.15 18.92
C PRO A 376 -7.95 5.09 18.82
N ASP A 377 -8.94 5.29 17.97
CA ASP A 377 -10.06 4.37 17.79
C ASP A 377 -9.62 3.09 17.08
N TYR A 378 -8.89 3.22 15.98
CA TYR A 378 -8.26 2.09 15.28
C TYR A 378 -7.18 1.42 16.14
N THR A 379 -6.37 2.20 16.85
CA THR A 379 -5.37 1.66 17.78
C THR A 379 -6.02 0.80 18.86
N THR A 380 -7.16 1.25 19.40
CA THR A 380 -7.79 0.63 20.58
C THR A 380 -8.87 -0.38 20.22
N TRP A 381 -9.99 0.09 19.65
CA TRP A 381 -11.22 -0.70 19.56
C TRP A 381 -11.26 -1.63 18.37
N TYR A 382 -10.58 -1.26 17.28
CA TYR A 382 -10.40 -2.12 16.12
C TYR A 382 -9.07 -2.90 16.14
N GLY A 383 -8.12 -2.46 16.98
CA GLY A 383 -6.80 -3.08 17.11
C GLY A 383 -6.61 -3.78 18.45
N TYR A 384 -6.00 -3.09 19.41
CA TYR A 384 -5.44 -3.72 20.62
C TYR A 384 -6.48 -4.45 21.50
N ALA A 385 -7.70 -3.92 21.61
CA ALA A 385 -8.79 -4.57 22.32
C ALA A 385 -9.23 -5.87 21.61
N LYS A 386 -9.18 -5.90 20.28
CA LYS A 386 -9.44 -7.10 19.49
C LYS A 386 -8.32 -8.13 19.63
N MET A 387 -7.06 -7.71 19.57
CA MET A 387 -5.92 -8.61 19.86
C MET A 387 -6.03 -9.25 21.24
N LYS A 388 -6.48 -8.51 22.26
CA LYS A 388 -6.75 -9.07 23.60
C LYS A 388 -7.89 -10.10 23.60
N LYS A 389 -8.95 -9.85 22.82
CA LYS A 389 -10.05 -10.79 22.64
C LYS A 389 -9.56 -12.07 21.94
N ASP A 390 -8.83 -11.94 20.85
CA ASP A 390 -8.26 -13.05 20.09
C ASP A 390 -7.41 -13.94 21.00
N LEU A 391 -6.52 -13.34 21.79
CA LEU A 391 -5.67 -14.09 22.71
C LEU A 391 -6.48 -14.85 23.78
N VAL A 392 -7.58 -14.28 24.27
CA VAL A 392 -8.48 -14.97 25.21
C VAL A 392 -9.15 -16.17 24.52
N GLU A 393 -9.64 -16.00 23.30
CA GLU A 393 -10.28 -17.07 22.53
C GLU A 393 -9.27 -18.18 22.16
N ILE A 394 -8.04 -17.82 21.80
CA ILE A 394 -6.95 -18.77 21.55
C ILE A 394 -6.64 -19.59 22.80
N LYS A 395 -6.55 -18.96 23.98
CA LYS A 395 -6.32 -19.65 25.26
C LYS A 395 -7.47 -20.58 25.64
N GLU A 396 -8.71 -20.16 25.40
CA GLU A 396 -9.89 -20.99 25.65
C GLU A 396 -9.91 -22.22 24.73
N LEU A 397 -9.61 -22.04 23.45
CA LEU A 397 -9.51 -23.13 22.49
C LEU A 397 -8.35 -24.08 22.80
N ASP A 398 -7.17 -23.56 23.17
CA ASP A 398 -6.04 -24.38 23.63
C ASP A 398 -6.45 -25.31 24.78
N HIS A 399 -7.12 -24.79 25.80
CA HIS A 399 -7.62 -25.59 26.93
C HIS A 399 -8.60 -26.68 26.47
N HIS A 400 -9.60 -26.34 25.64
CA HIS A 400 -10.59 -27.30 25.16
C HIS A 400 -9.99 -28.37 24.25
N MET A 401 -9.09 -27.98 23.34
CA MET A 401 -8.44 -28.90 22.39
C MET A 401 -7.56 -29.90 23.13
N ARG A 402 -6.80 -29.45 24.14
CA ARG A 402 -6.00 -30.35 24.99
C ARG A 402 -6.86 -31.30 25.80
N ALA A 403 -7.97 -30.83 26.38
CA ALA A 403 -8.89 -31.70 27.13
C ALA A 403 -9.51 -32.79 26.23
N ALA A 404 -9.91 -32.43 25.00
CA ALA A 404 -10.42 -33.39 24.02
C ALA A 404 -9.36 -34.43 23.62
N PHE A 405 -8.14 -33.97 23.31
CA PHE A 405 -7.03 -34.84 22.90
C PHE A 405 -6.65 -35.86 23.98
N GLU A 406 -6.61 -35.45 25.26
CA GLU A 406 -6.32 -36.37 26.36
C GLU A 406 -7.48 -37.36 26.61
N ALA A 407 -8.73 -36.94 26.40
CA ALA A 407 -9.88 -37.84 26.46
C ALA A 407 -9.84 -38.91 25.35
N GLU A 408 -9.46 -38.53 24.13
CA GLU A 408 -9.28 -39.46 23.00
C GLU A 408 -8.14 -40.45 23.22
N LYS A 409 -7.02 -40.04 23.83
CA LYS A 409 -5.93 -40.96 24.20
C LYS A 409 -6.33 -41.95 25.30
N ALA A 410 -7.28 -41.57 26.14
CA ALA A 410 -7.76 -42.40 27.26
C ALA A 410 -8.85 -43.40 26.84
N SER A 411 -9.48 -43.23 25.68
CA SER A 411 -10.44 -44.15 25.06
C SER A 411 -9.76 -45.17 24.16
#